data_AF-A0A3D6EX35-F1
#
_entry.id   AF-A0A3D6EX35-F1
#
_cell.length_a   1.000
_cell.length_b   1.000
_cell.length_c   1.000
_cell.angle_alpha   90.00
_cell.angle_beta   90.00
_cell.angle_gamma   90.00
#
_symmetry.space_group_name_H-M   'P 1'
#
loop_
_entity.id
_entity.type
_entity.pdbx_description
1 polymer ?
#
loop_
_entity_poly.entity_id
_entity_poly.type
_entity_poly.pdbx_seq_one_letter_code
_entity_poly.pdbx_strand_id
1 'polypeptide(L)'
;METIYAERKPNTIRKFLTRLRFSFSTGYGNTYMKHQLDSFGIFQRPGFAPRVFQKNNPLDTTYTNWINRVTADTLAVTPESFLVNGDNAKIGFKGRGKNIPFNIRMHYEFLKRYRIGVGYSYEHLTLGEFSPISFKDSIGTFRPGQHRGWMRKFYGYAGGSFYRIDKFLFTGDLEVGSYKPKRNFDNTSIKRSIYFNLGVTTEYELSEYLKLYVRPSFDFKKYTLNVEGSNGNSIKHKMNAGYLQVGLSYSIPELPRCYLKDCKIQINHAHGNKEYRSRRHPIYKKQNPGYGENHPTLIKYKGRNKRKLNPY
;
A
#
# COMPACT_ATOMS: atom_id res chain seq x y z
N MET A 1 -12.34 -54.39 -9.63
CA MET A 1 -11.76 -53.05 -9.88
C MET A 1 -12.48 -52.06 -8.99
N GLU A 2 -12.03 -51.92 -7.75
CA GLU A 2 -12.60 -50.98 -6.78
C GLU A 2 -12.08 -49.58 -7.12
N THR A 3 -13.01 -48.65 -7.30
CA THR A 3 -12.73 -47.25 -7.60
C THR A 3 -12.00 -46.63 -6.41
N ILE A 4 -10.72 -46.30 -6.61
CA ILE A 4 -9.84 -45.60 -5.64
C ILE A 4 -10.37 -44.18 -5.29
N TYR A 5 -11.48 -43.75 -5.89
CA TYR A 5 -12.09 -42.44 -5.70
C TYR A 5 -13.49 -42.59 -5.10
N ALA A 6 -13.65 -42.13 -3.86
CA ALA A 6 -14.96 -41.95 -3.25
C ALA A 6 -15.72 -40.83 -3.99
N GLU A 7 -17.02 -41.02 -4.23
CA GLU A 7 -17.85 -40.05 -4.95
C GLU A 7 -17.95 -38.72 -4.17
N ARG A 8 -17.64 -37.60 -4.85
CA ARG A 8 -17.52 -36.28 -4.23
C ARG A 8 -18.90 -35.73 -3.86
N LYS A 9 -19.19 -35.59 -2.57
CA LYS A 9 -20.29 -34.71 -2.11
C LYS A 9 -19.78 -33.26 -2.03
N PRO A 10 -20.20 -32.36 -2.94
CA PRO A 10 -19.70 -30.99 -2.96
C PRO A 10 -20.18 -30.21 -1.72
N ASN A 11 -19.25 -29.61 -0.97
CA ASN A 11 -19.59 -28.67 0.10
C ASN A 11 -19.64 -27.25 -0.47
N THR A 12 -20.86 -26.71 -0.65
CA THR A 12 -21.10 -25.40 -1.26
C THR A 12 -20.40 -24.26 -0.54
N ILE A 13 -20.41 -24.26 0.79
CA ILE A 13 -19.72 -23.25 1.62
C ILE A 13 -18.21 -23.32 1.36
N ARG A 14 -17.66 -24.53 1.32
CA ARG A 14 -16.23 -24.73 1.12
C ARG A 14 -15.78 -24.32 -0.28
N LYS A 15 -16.59 -24.60 -1.30
CA LYS A 15 -16.35 -24.16 -2.69
C LYS A 15 -16.39 -22.63 -2.85
N PHE A 16 -17.15 -21.93 -2.01
CA PHE A 16 -17.10 -20.48 -1.94
C PHE A 16 -15.82 -20.00 -1.25
N LEU A 17 -15.48 -20.57 -0.09
CA LEU A 17 -14.30 -20.19 0.70
C LEU A 17 -12.97 -20.42 -0.03
N THR A 18 -12.88 -21.40 -0.95
CA THR A 18 -11.66 -21.65 -1.74
C THR A 18 -11.32 -20.52 -2.70
N ARG A 19 -12.31 -19.72 -3.09
CA ARG A 19 -12.15 -18.54 -3.93
C ARG A 19 -11.82 -17.29 -3.12
N LEU A 20 -11.97 -17.35 -1.80
CA LEU A 20 -11.60 -16.27 -0.89
C LEU A 20 -10.11 -16.34 -0.57
N ARG A 21 -9.42 -15.21 -0.77
CA ARG A 21 -7.98 -15.06 -0.59
C ARG A 21 -7.72 -13.94 0.41
N PHE A 22 -6.86 -14.23 1.38
CA PHE A 22 -6.40 -13.30 2.39
C PHE A 22 -4.94 -12.96 2.12
N SER A 23 -4.64 -11.68 1.96
CA SER A 23 -3.30 -11.21 1.64
C SER A 23 -2.79 -10.28 2.73
N PHE A 24 -1.53 -10.46 3.10
CA PHE A 24 -0.79 -9.58 3.99
C PHE A 24 0.47 -9.10 3.27
N SER A 25 0.75 -7.80 3.33
CA SER A 25 1.99 -7.24 2.77
C SER A 25 2.55 -6.12 3.61
N THR A 26 3.86 -5.90 3.42
CA THR A 26 4.55 -4.69 3.80
C THR A 26 5.39 -4.19 2.63
N GLY A 27 6.08 -3.06 2.79
CA GLY A 27 6.93 -2.56 1.73
C GLY A 27 7.50 -1.19 2.02
N TYR A 28 7.84 -0.51 0.94
CA TYR A 28 8.37 0.85 0.95
C TYR A 28 7.60 1.70 -0.03
N GLY A 29 7.34 2.95 0.36
CA GLY A 29 6.74 3.95 -0.51
C GLY A 29 7.44 5.30 -0.42
N ASN A 30 7.30 6.06 -1.49
CA ASN A 30 7.80 7.43 -1.60
C ASN A 30 6.63 8.34 -1.96
N THR A 31 6.26 9.23 -1.04
CA THR A 31 5.22 10.23 -1.23
C THR A 31 5.82 11.51 -1.82
N TYR A 32 5.22 12.00 -2.89
CA TYR A 32 5.56 13.26 -3.54
C TYR A 32 4.48 14.28 -3.21
N MET A 33 4.86 15.31 -2.47
CA MET A 33 3.96 16.38 -2.06
C MET A 33 4.23 17.64 -2.87
N LYS A 34 3.17 18.29 -3.33
CA LYS A 34 3.24 19.58 -4.03
C LYS A 34 1.99 20.38 -3.73
N HIS A 35 2.16 21.68 -3.51
CA HIS A 35 1.05 22.63 -3.39
C HIS A 35 1.44 23.97 -4.00
N GLN A 36 0.43 24.77 -4.31
CA GLN A 36 0.56 26.16 -4.72
C GLN A 36 -0.19 27.04 -3.70
N LEU A 37 0.24 28.28 -3.59
CA LEU A 37 -0.24 29.25 -2.63
C LEU A 37 -1.02 30.36 -3.35
N ASP A 38 -2.09 29.98 -4.06
CA ASP A 38 -2.80 30.91 -4.95
C ASP A 38 -3.48 32.08 -4.18
N SER A 39 -3.95 31.85 -2.94
CA SER A 39 -4.57 32.87 -2.08
C SER A 39 -3.64 33.38 -0.96
N PHE A 40 -2.36 33.03 -0.99
CA PHE A 40 -1.41 33.29 0.09
C PHE A 40 -0.09 33.85 -0.45
N GLY A 41 0.53 34.75 0.32
CA GLY A 41 1.91 35.17 0.11
C GLY A 41 2.89 34.38 0.99
N ILE A 42 4.18 34.53 0.72
CA ILE A 42 5.26 33.99 1.57
C ILE A 42 6.04 35.13 2.20
N PHE A 43 6.27 34.99 3.50
CA PHE A 43 7.15 35.79 4.33
C PHE A 43 8.33 34.94 4.80
N GLN A 44 9.54 35.43 4.57
CA GLN A 44 10.78 34.77 4.98
C GLN A 44 11.70 35.78 5.68
N ARG A 45 11.87 35.65 6.99
CA ARG A 45 12.90 36.35 7.75
C ARG A 45 14.19 35.51 7.79
N PRO A 46 15.38 36.10 7.59
CA PRO A 46 16.64 35.37 7.75
C PRO A 46 16.72 34.63 9.09
N GLY A 47 17.19 33.38 9.07
CA GLY A 47 17.33 32.53 10.26
C GLY A 47 16.05 31.81 10.71
N PHE A 48 14.89 32.06 10.10
CA PHE A 48 13.64 31.37 10.45
C PHE A 48 13.09 30.51 9.31
N ALA A 49 12.12 29.65 9.59
CA ALA A 49 11.35 28.97 8.54
C ALA A 49 10.44 29.97 7.79
N PRO A 50 10.11 29.72 6.51
CA PRO A 50 9.10 30.48 5.79
C PRO A 50 7.76 30.45 6.53
N ARG A 51 6.92 31.45 6.27
CA ARG A 51 5.56 31.60 6.76
C ARG A 51 4.63 32.01 5.63
N VAL A 52 3.37 31.61 5.71
CA VAL A 52 2.34 32.07 4.78
C VAL A 52 1.52 33.18 5.39
N PHE A 53 1.11 34.16 4.60
CA PHE A 53 0.20 35.21 5.02
C PHE A 53 -0.92 35.37 3.99
N GLN A 54 -2.03 35.98 4.40
CA GLN A 54 -3.17 36.19 3.51
C GLN A 54 -2.88 37.27 2.49
N LYS A 55 -3.21 37.00 1.22
CA LYS A 55 -3.02 37.93 0.12
C LYS A 55 -3.55 39.35 0.42
N ASN A 56 -4.77 39.45 0.95
CA ASN A 56 -5.49 40.72 1.09
C ASN A 56 -5.14 41.49 2.38
N ASN A 57 -4.61 40.80 3.39
CA ASN A 57 -4.20 41.35 4.67
C ASN A 57 -2.75 40.93 4.95
N PRO A 58 -1.78 41.50 4.21
CA PRO A 58 -0.39 41.11 4.37
C PRO A 58 0.07 41.43 5.80
N LEU A 59 0.59 40.40 6.47
CA LEU A 59 1.31 40.50 7.75
C LEU A 59 0.50 40.74 9.03
N ASP A 60 -0.84 40.88 8.98
CA ASP A 60 -1.68 40.91 10.20
C ASP A 60 -1.58 39.61 11.00
N THR A 61 -1.57 38.48 10.29
CA THR A 61 -1.34 37.16 10.87
C THR A 61 -0.60 36.31 9.86
N THR A 62 0.52 35.75 10.30
CA THR A 62 1.27 34.77 9.52
C THR A 62 0.97 33.37 10.04
N TYR A 63 1.18 32.36 9.23
CA TYR A 63 0.96 30.98 9.60
C TYR A 63 2.19 30.15 9.34
N THR A 64 2.48 29.25 10.27
CA THR A 64 3.47 28.20 10.14
C THR A 64 2.80 26.86 9.91
N ASN A 65 3.59 25.89 9.46
CA ASN A 65 3.20 24.48 9.41
C ASN A 65 1.92 24.20 8.58
N TRP A 66 1.68 25.00 7.54
CA TRP A 66 0.56 24.96 6.59
C TRP A 66 0.58 23.74 5.64
N ILE A 67 1.17 22.64 6.08
CA ILE A 67 1.17 21.35 5.40
C ILE A 67 0.24 20.37 6.10
N ASN A 68 0.30 20.35 7.43
CA ASN A 68 -0.33 19.31 8.22
C ASN A 68 -1.11 19.85 9.43
N ARG A 69 -0.65 20.93 10.09
CA ARG A 69 -1.36 21.59 11.18
C ARG A 69 -1.00 23.07 11.16
N VAL A 70 -1.94 23.89 10.74
CA VAL A 70 -1.78 25.35 10.70
C VAL A 70 -1.57 25.86 12.13
N THR A 71 -0.65 26.79 12.30
CA THR A 71 -0.46 27.50 13.57
C THR A 71 -0.20 28.96 13.26
N ALA A 72 -0.99 29.84 13.86
CA ALA A 72 -0.78 31.29 13.73
C ALA A 72 0.55 31.67 14.39
N ASP A 73 1.22 32.64 13.79
CA ASP A 73 2.50 33.18 14.24
C ASP A 73 2.52 34.70 13.97
N THR A 74 3.14 35.43 14.89
CA THR A 74 3.20 36.90 14.92
C THR A 74 4.62 37.41 14.73
N LEU A 75 5.51 36.60 14.13
CA LEU A 75 6.89 37.00 13.89
C LEU A 75 6.97 38.34 13.14
N ALA A 76 7.59 39.33 13.77
CA ALA A 76 7.74 40.67 13.22
C ALA A 76 8.58 40.70 11.94
N VAL A 77 8.17 41.58 11.01
CA VAL A 77 8.88 41.85 9.76
C VAL A 77 10.06 42.79 10.01
N THR A 78 11.20 42.46 9.43
CA THR A 78 12.42 43.27 9.48
C THR A 78 12.80 43.74 8.07
N PRO A 79 13.62 44.79 7.91
CA PRO A 79 14.03 45.28 6.59
C PRO A 79 14.68 44.22 5.68
N GLU A 80 15.34 43.21 6.27
CA GLU A 80 15.97 42.08 5.54
C GLU A 80 14.98 40.96 5.18
N SER A 81 13.71 41.10 5.52
CA SER A 81 12.71 40.07 5.25
C SER A 81 12.32 40.05 3.78
N PHE A 82 12.29 38.84 3.21
CA PHE A 82 11.76 38.63 1.87
C PHE A 82 10.24 38.44 1.94
N LEU A 83 9.51 39.20 1.11
CA LEU A 83 8.05 39.17 1.02
C LEU A 83 7.62 39.05 -0.44
N VAL A 84 6.76 38.07 -0.74
CA VAL A 84 6.22 37.91 -2.10
C VAL A 84 4.77 37.45 -2.06
N ASN A 85 3.93 38.07 -2.88
CA ASN A 85 2.50 37.76 -2.98
C ASN A 85 2.23 36.76 -4.13
N GLY A 86 1.23 35.91 -3.96
CA GLY A 86 0.83 34.86 -4.92
C GLY A 86 0.34 35.36 -6.28
N ASP A 87 -0.04 36.64 -6.39
CA ASP A 87 -0.52 37.23 -7.65
C ASP A 87 0.59 37.45 -8.69
N ASN A 88 1.77 37.84 -8.23
CA ASN A 88 2.85 38.26 -9.12
C ASN A 88 3.75 37.08 -9.52
N ALA A 89 3.61 35.94 -8.86
CA ALA A 89 4.46 34.78 -9.11
C ALA A 89 3.83 33.45 -8.65
N LYS A 90 4.18 32.37 -9.35
CA LYS A 90 3.77 31.00 -8.96
C LYS A 90 4.53 30.57 -7.70
N ILE A 91 3.99 30.86 -6.53
CA ILE A 91 4.56 30.45 -5.24
C ILE A 91 3.99 29.08 -4.84
N GLY A 92 4.84 28.24 -4.27
CA GLY A 92 4.45 26.96 -3.69
C GLY A 92 5.65 26.14 -3.30
N PHE A 93 5.42 24.97 -2.71
CA PHE A 93 6.50 24.08 -2.30
C PHE A 93 6.28 22.66 -2.80
N LYS A 94 7.39 21.95 -2.94
CA LYS A 94 7.45 20.52 -3.21
C LYS A 94 8.29 19.82 -2.14
N GLY A 95 7.83 18.66 -1.70
CA GLY A 95 8.51 17.84 -0.70
C GLY A 95 8.40 16.37 -1.02
N ARG A 96 9.24 15.57 -0.35
CA ARG A 96 9.19 14.11 -0.42
C ARG A 96 8.92 13.53 0.95
N GLY A 97 8.29 12.37 1.00
CA GLY A 97 8.05 11.62 2.24
C GLY A 97 8.29 10.14 2.03
N LYS A 98 8.60 9.44 3.12
CA LYS A 98 8.78 7.98 3.13
C LYS A 98 7.58 7.32 3.77
N ASN A 99 7.16 6.18 3.22
CA ASN A 99 6.02 5.42 3.70
C ASN A 99 6.44 3.98 3.94
N ILE A 100 6.00 3.40 5.05
CA ILE A 100 6.09 1.96 5.31
C ILE A 100 4.66 1.46 5.49
N PRO A 101 4.04 0.88 4.45
CA PRO A 101 2.70 0.34 4.55
C PRO A 101 2.69 -1.04 5.21
N PHE A 102 1.65 -1.29 6.00
CA PHE A 102 1.20 -2.62 6.40
C PHE A 102 -0.21 -2.79 5.84
N ASN A 103 -0.40 -3.78 4.98
CA ASN A 103 -1.61 -3.91 4.19
C ASN A 103 -2.23 -5.31 4.37
N ILE A 104 -3.51 -5.34 4.69
CA ILE A 104 -4.32 -6.55 4.77
C ILE A 104 -5.43 -6.42 3.73
N ARG A 105 -5.59 -7.45 2.90
CA ARG A 105 -6.60 -7.49 1.84
C ARG A 105 -7.34 -8.82 1.87
N MET A 106 -8.63 -8.77 1.62
CA MET A 106 -9.45 -9.94 1.34
C MET A 106 -10.08 -9.78 -0.03
N HIS A 107 -9.94 -10.77 -0.90
CA HIS A 107 -10.56 -10.74 -2.22
C HIS A 107 -11.13 -12.10 -2.61
N TYR A 108 -12.17 -12.05 -3.43
CA TYR A 108 -12.81 -13.19 -4.05
C TYR A 108 -12.35 -13.28 -5.50
N GLU A 109 -11.90 -14.47 -5.91
CA GLU A 109 -11.47 -14.78 -7.27
C GLU A 109 -12.59 -15.51 -8.02
N PHE A 110 -13.02 -14.94 -9.15
CA PHE A 110 -14.03 -15.54 -10.02
C PHE A 110 -13.53 -15.67 -11.45
N LEU A 111 -14.06 -16.68 -12.15
CA LEU A 111 -13.61 -17.08 -13.49
C LEU A 111 -12.08 -17.29 -13.59
N LYS A 112 -11.42 -17.60 -12.46
CA LYS A 112 -9.95 -17.77 -12.35
C LYS A 112 -9.12 -16.59 -12.89
N ARG A 113 -9.74 -15.42 -13.03
CA ARG A 113 -9.14 -14.25 -13.72
C ARG A 113 -9.41 -12.97 -12.96
N TYR A 114 -10.67 -12.74 -12.62
CA TYR A 114 -11.12 -11.50 -12.02
C TYR A 114 -11.12 -11.60 -10.50
N ARG A 115 -10.79 -10.50 -9.86
CA ARG A 115 -10.65 -10.39 -8.42
C ARG A 115 -11.43 -9.18 -7.97
N ILE A 116 -12.24 -9.35 -6.92
CA ILE A 116 -12.95 -8.25 -6.27
C ILE A 116 -12.82 -8.40 -4.76
N GLY A 117 -12.64 -7.31 -4.04
CA GLY A 117 -12.40 -7.39 -2.62
C GLY A 117 -12.35 -6.06 -1.90
N VAL A 118 -11.84 -6.13 -0.68
CA VAL A 118 -11.65 -4.99 0.20
C VAL A 118 -10.28 -5.10 0.87
N GLY A 119 -9.76 -3.97 1.31
CA GLY A 119 -8.52 -3.96 2.07
C GLY A 119 -8.41 -2.77 3.00
N TYR A 120 -7.47 -2.94 3.92
CA TYR A 120 -7.13 -1.96 4.94
C TYR A 120 -5.62 -1.82 4.99
N SER A 121 -5.14 -0.57 4.94
CA SER A 121 -3.73 -0.25 5.06
C SER A 121 -3.47 0.65 6.25
N TYR A 122 -2.41 0.35 6.99
CA TYR A 122 -1.87 1.19 8.05
C TYR A 122 -0.43 1.54 7.71
N GLU A 123 -0.15 2.82 7.48
CA GLU A 123 1.12 3.26 6.95
C GLU A 123 1.80 4.20 7.93
N HIS A 124 3.08 3.97 8.20
CA HIS A 124 3.93 4.97 8.83
C HIS A 124 4.40 5.95 7.76
N LEU A 125 4.07 7.24 7.92
CA LEU A 125 4.42 8.32 7.00
C LEU A 125 5.41 9.27 7.68
N THR A 126 6.54 9.50 7.04
CA THR A 126 7.53 10.50 7.41
C THR A 126 7.66 11.54 6.31
N LEU A 127 7.28 12.78 6.59
CA LEU A 127 7.46 13.95 5.75
C LEU A 127 8.92 14.42 5.83
N GLY A 128 9.53 14.66 4.67
CA GLY A 128 10.82 15.31 4.56
C GLY A 128 10.69 16.83 4.49
N GLU A 129 11.75 17.45 3.99
CA GLU A 129 11.80 18.88 3.76
C GLU A 129 11.02 19.29 2.50
N PHE A 130 10.47 20.49 2.58
CA PHE A 130 9.77 21.17 1.51
C PHE A 130 10.67 22.27 0.98
N SER A 131 10.87 22.24 -0.33
CA SER A 131 11.62 23.24 -1.08
C SER A 131 10.68 24.12 -1.89
N PRO A 132 10.96 25.43 -1.99
CA PRO A 132 10.14 26.32 -2.78
C PRO A 132 10.24 25.96 -4.28
N ILE A 133 9.15 26.17 -5.01
CA ILE A 133 9.07 25.95 -6.46
C ILE A 133 9.74 27.12 -7.21
N SER A 134 9.60 28.33 -6.67
CA SER A 134 10.09 29.61 -7.21
C SER A 134 10.83 30.39 -6.12
N PHE A 135 11.71 31.34 -6.48
CA PHE A 135 12.52 32.12 -5.53
C PHE A 135 13.38 31.26 -4.59
N LYS A 136 14.08 30.25 -5.13
CA LYS A 136 14.89 29.32 -4.33
C LYS A 136 16.04 29.98 -3.59
N ASP A 137 16.54 31.11 -4.08
CA ASP A 137 17.64 31.86 -3.47
C ASP A 137 17.14 32.78 -2.34
N SER A 138 15.83 33.05 -2.27
CA SER A 138 15.23 33.98 -1.31
C SER A 138 14.30 33.32 -0.29
N ILE A 139 13.78 32.11 -0.60
CA ILE A 139 12.90 31.34 0.28
C ILE A 139 13.62 30.09 0.76
N GLY A 140 13.69 29.90 2.08
CA GLY A 140 14.32 28.74 2.67
C GLY A 140 13.51 27.45 2.50
N THR A 141 14.18 26.31 2.66
CA THR A 141 13.51 25.02 2.86
C THR A 141 12.92 24.94 4.26
N PHE A 142 11.86 24.16 4.44
CA PHE A 142 11.30 23.92 5.77
C PHE A 142 10.84 22.49 5.95
N ARG A 143 10.82 22.03 7.21
CA ARG A 143 10.24 20.75 7.59
C ARG A 143 9.00 20.99 8.46
N PRO A 144 7.86 20.34 8.20
CA PRO A 144 6.69 20.42 9.07
C PRO A 144 7.05 20.03 10.51
N GLY A 145 6.50 20.71 11.51
CA GLY A 145 6.79 20.43 12.92
C GLY A 145 6.47 18.97 13.27
N GLN A 146 5.28 18.50 12.90
CA GLN A 146 4.87 17.09 13.03
C GLN A 146 5.14 16.28 11.77
N HIS A 147 6.42 16.10 11.46
CA HIS A 147 6.85 15.40 10.24
C HIS A 147 6.62 13.88 10.24
N ARG A 148 6.35 13.23 11.38
CA ARG A 148 6.10 11.76 11.44
C ARG A 148 4.71 11.46 11.94
N GLY A 149 4.05 10.48 11.33
CA GLY A 149 2.84 9.90 11.90
C GLY A 149 2.30 8.73 11.10
N TRP A 150 1.00 8.49 11.26
CA TRP A 150 0.35 7.30 10.73
C TRP A 150 -0.80 7.67 9.81
N MET A 151 -1.01 6.88 8.76
CA MET A 151 -2.14 7.02 7.85
C MET A 151 -2.88 5.69 7.75
N ARG A 152 -4.22 5.76 7.83
CA ARG A 152 -5.10 4.63 7.57
C ARG A 152 -5.71 4.76 6.20
N LYS A 153 -5.88 3.65 5.49
CA LYS A 153 -6.66 3.59 4.24
C LYS A 153 -7.65 2.45 4.33
N PHE A 154 -8.85 2.67 3.83
CA PHE A 154 -9.85 1.64 3.59
C PHE A 154 -10.27 1.73 2.13
N TYR A 155 -10.24 0.60 1.42
CA TYR A 155 -10.41 0.61 -0.03
C TYR A 155 -11.15 -0.64 -0.53
N GLY A 156 -11.90 -0.45 -1.61
CA GLY A 156 -12.35 -1.51 -2.49
C GLY A 156 -11.23 -1.88 -3.47
N TYR A 157 -11.20 -3.14 -3.86
CA TYR A 157 -10.17 -3.73 -4.71
C TYR A 157 -10.82 -4.42 -5.91
N ALA A 158 -10.33 -4.14 -7.11
CA ALA A 158 -10.69 -4.85 -8.33
C ALA A 158 -9.42 -5.18 -9.11
N GLY A 159 -9.34 -6.37 -9.70
CA GLY A 159 -8.19 -6.76 -10.50
C GLY A 159 -8.51 -7.79 -11.57
N GLY A 160 -7.71 -7.77 -12.64
CA GLY A 160 -7.79 -8.70 -13.76
C GLY A 160 -6.44 -9.36 -13.99
N SER A 161 -6.40 -10.69 -13.88
CA SER A 161 -5.22 -11.48 -14.24
C SER A 161 -5.11 -11.51 -15.77
N PHE A 162 -3.90 -11.32 -16.31
CA PHE A 162 -3.71 -11.20 -17.77
C PHE A 162 -2.61 -12.09 -18.34
N TYR A 163 -1.67 -12.56 -17.52
CA TYR A 163 -0.58 -13.41 -18.01
C TYR A 163 -0.13 -14.42 -16.95
N ARG A 164 0.20 -15.64 -17.37
CA ARG A 164 0.71 -16.72 -16.50
C ARG A 164 1.89 -17.40 -17.18
N ILE A 165 3.01 -17.53 -16.46
CA ILE A 165 4.22 -18.23 -16.91
C ILE A 165 4.62 -19.22 -15.81
N ASP A 166 4.43 -20.52 -16.05
CA ASP A 166 4.67 -21.56 -15.04
C ASP A 166 3.99 -21.21 -13.69
N LYS A 167 4.79 -20.85 -12.68
CA LYS A 167 4.33 -20.48 -11.32
C LYS A 167 4.09 -18.99 -11.11
N PHE A 168 4.37 -18.17 -12.12
CA PHE A 168 4.18 -16.72 -12.06
C PHE A 168 2.81 -16.33 -12.64
N LEU A 169 2.08 -15.48 -11.93
CA LEU A 169 0.80 -14.91 -12.35
C LEU A 169 0.84 -13.39 -12.25
N PHE A 170 0.51 -12.71 -13.34
CA PHE A 170 0.47 -11.25 -13.43
C PHE A 170 -0.97 -10.75 -13.41
N THR A 171 -1.22 -9.74 -12.57
CA THR A 171 -2.54 -9.14 -12.36
C THR A 171 -2.44 -7.63 -12.38
N GLY A 172 -3.26 -6.97 -13.20
CA GLY A 172 -3.45 -5.52 -13.13
C GLY A 172 -4.57 -5.22 -12.15
N ASP A 173 -4.37 -4.27 -11.25
CA ASP A 173 -5.32 -4.01 -10.18
C ASP A 173 -5.51 -2.52 -9.86
N LEU A 174 -6.71 -2.22 -9.35
CA LEU A 174 -7.21 -0.91 -8.98
C LEU A 174 -7.72 -0.97 -7.54
N GLU A 175 -7.27 -0.01 -6.73
CA GLU A 175 -7.84 0.25 -5.40
C GLU A 175 -8.51 1.63 -5.40
N VAL A 176 -9.73 1.71 -4.86
CA VAL A 176 -10.45 2.97 -4.70
C VAL A 176 -11.00 3.06 -3.29
N GLY A 177 -10.80 4.19 -2.62
CA GLY A 177 -11.30 4.31 -1.26
C GLY A 177 -10.99 5.63 -0.56
N SER A 178 -10.92 5.56 0.76
CA SER A 178 -10.67 6.71 1.62
C SER A 178 -9.36 6.54 2.39
N TYR A 179 -8.77 7.65 2.80
CA TYR A 179 -7.62 7.67 3.67
C TYR A 179 -7.83 8.66 4.82
N LYS A 180 -7.17 8.41 5.96
CA LYS A 180 -7.22 9.27 7.14
C LYS A 180 -5.84 9.31 7.79
N PRO A 181 -5.12 10.43 7.69
CA PRO A 181 -3.97 10.71 8.54
C PRO A 181 -4.37 10.73 10.02
N LYS A 182 -3.47 10.38 10.94
CA LYS A 182 -3.71 10.43 12.39
C LYS A 182 -3.15 11.72 13.00
N ARG A 183 -2.41 11.61 14.10
CA ARG A 183 -2.00 12.72 14.98
C ARG A 183 -1.08 13.73 14.31
N ASN A 184 -0.43 13.37 13.20
CA ASN A 184 0.50 14.23 12.48
C ASN A 184 -0.17 15.25 11.56
N PHE A 185 -1.49 15.16 11.41
CA PHE A 185 -2.30 16.08 10.63
C PHE A 185 -3.52 16.50 11.44
N ASP A 186 -3.93 17.74 11.27
CA ASP A 186 -5.13 18.26 11.88
C ASP A 186 -6.37 17.84 11.07
N ASN A 187 -7.06 16.81 11.54
CA ASN A 187 -8.15 16.18 10.79
C ASN A 187 -9.44 17.02 10.72
N THR A 188 -9.57 18.05 11.57
CA THR A 188 -10.70 19.00 11.56
C THR A 188 -10.52 20.00 10.42
N SER A 189 -9.30 20.48 10.21
CA SER A 189 -8.95 21.48 9.19
C SER A 189 -8.74 20.89 7.79
N ILE A 190 -8.69 19.56 7.66
CA ILE A 190 -8.35 18.88 6.40
C ILE A 190 -9.57 18.22 5.75
N LYS A 191 -9.93 18.71 4.56
CA LYS A 191 -10.88 18.06 3.65
C LYS A 191 -10.15 17.11 2.71
N ARG A 192 -10.41 15.82 2.86
CA ARG A 192 -9.72 14.72 2.15
C ARG A 192 -10.47 14.34 0.88
N SER A 193 -9.75 14.03 -0.21
CA SER A 193 -10.34 13.47 -1.42
C SER A 193 -10.48 11.94 -1.34
N ILE A 194 -11.19 11.37 -2.32
CA ILE A 194 -11.08 9.94 -2.64
C ILE A 194 -9.64 9.63 -3.04
N TYR A 195 -9.18 8.44 -2.68
CA TYR A 195 -7.90 7.87 -3.03
C TYR A 195 -8.08 6.83 -4.14
N PHE A 196 -7.18 6.88 -5.12
CA PHE A 196 -7.08 5.88 -6.21
C PHE A 196 -5.67 5.31 -6.24
N ASN A 197 -5.54 4.01 -6.48
CA ASN A 197 -4.25 3.37 -6.72
C ASN A 197 -4.33 2.37 -7.85
N LEU A 198 -3.31 2.43 -8.71
CA LEU A 198 -3.11 1.50 -9.81
C LEU A 198 -1.85 0.69 -9.55
N GLY A 199 -1.95 -0.63 -9.68
CA GLY A 199 -0.85 -1.54 -9.41
C GLY A 199 -0.79 -2.71 -10.37
N VAL A 200 0.38 -3.33 -10.42
CA VAL A 200 0.58 -4.62 -11.07
C VAL A 200 1.10 -5.58 -10.01
N THR A 201 0.38 -6.66 -9.78
CA THR A 201 0.77 -7.71 -8.84
C THR A 201 1.37 -8.89 -9.61
N THR A 202 2.59 -9.28 -9.23
CA THR A 202 3.24 -10.52 -9.68
C THR A 202 3.22 -11.52 -8.55
N GLU A 203 2.55 -12.66 -8.73
CA GLU A 203 2.45 -13.72 -7.74
C GLU A 203 3.30 -14.92 -8.14
N TYR A 204 4.02 -15.49 -7.19
CA TYR A 204 4.73 -16.76 -7.29
C TYR A 204 4.02 -17.83 -6.44
N GLU A 205 3.55 -18.89 -7.08
CA GLU A 205 2.83 -19.98 -6.44
C GLU A 205 3.80 -20.90 -5.67
N LEU A 206 3.80 -20.81 -4.33
CA LEU A 206 4.59 -21.70 -3.46
C LEU A 206 3.86 -23.03 -3.24
N SER A 207 2.55 -22.95 -3.00
CA SER A 207 1.65 -24.09 -2.84
C SER A 207 0.27 -23.75 -3.40
N GLU A 208 -0.65 -24.71 -3.32
CA GLU A 208 -2.07 -24.51 -3.65
C GLU A 208 -2.71 -23.39 -2.82
N TYR A 209 -2.19 -23.15 -1.61
CA TYR A 209 -2.77 -22.21 -0.63
C TYR A 209 -1.99 -20.92 -0.53
N LEU A 210 -0.66 -21.01 -0.63
CA LEU A 210 0.24 -19.91 -0.32
C LEU A 210 0.90 -19.40 -1.60
N LYS A 211 0.77 -18.09 -1.81
CA LYS A 211 1.46 -17.35 -2.86
C LYS A 211 2.33 -16.26 -2.24
N LEU A 212 3.53 -16.08 -2.76
CA LEU A 212 4.32 -14.87 -2.52
C LEU A 212 3.96 -13.87 -3.61
N TYR A 213 3.87 -12.58 -3.31
CA TYR A 213 3.64 -11.57 -4.33
C TYR A 213 4.49 -10.33 -4.15
N VAL A 214 4.77 -9.67 -5.26
CA VAL A 214 5.38 -8.36 -5.35
C VAL A 214 4.43 -7.45 -6.12
N ARG A 215 4.23 -6.23 -5.63
CA ARG A 215 3.28 -5.27 -6.21
C ARG A 215 3.89 -3.86 -6.24
N PRO A 216 4.47 -3.43 -7.37
CA PRO A 216 4.62 -2.01 -7.67
C PRO A 216 3.25 -1.35 -7.88
N SER A 217 3.05 -0.18 -7.29
CA SER A 217 1.81 0.59 -7.48
C SER A 217 1.99 2.10 -7.27
N PHE A 218 1.02 2.88 -7.73
CA PHE A 218 1.03 4.33 -7.62
C PHE A 218 -0.31 4.87 -7.10
N ASP A 219 -0.22 5.69 -6.06
CA ASP A 219 -1.33 6.37 -5.37
C ASP A 219 -1.54 7.77 -5.92
N PHE A 220 -2.81 8.11 -6.14
CA PHE A 220 -3.28 9.46 -6.40
C PHE A 220 -4.16 9.93 -5.23
N LYS A 221 -3.70 10.94 -4.49
CA LYS A 221 -4.39 11.50 -3.32
C LYS A 221 -4.23 13.01 -3.29
N LYS A 222 -5.28 13.70 -2.85
CA LYS A 222 -5.29 15.15 -2.69
C LYS A 222 -6.04 15.50 -1.41
N TYR A 223 -5.59 16.55 -0.73
CA TYR A 223 -6.35 17.13 0.36
C TYR A 223 -6.31 18.64 0.29
N THR A 224 -7.34 19.26 0.85
CA THR A 224 -7.43 20.69 1.03
C THR A 224 -7.29 20.99 2.52
N LEU A 225 -6.39 21.89 2.87
CA LEU A 225 -6.18 22.39 4.22
C LEU A 225 -6.86 23.75 4.35
N ASN A 226 -7.85 23.86 5.22
CA ASN A 226 -8.44 25.14 5.58
C ASN A 226 -7.52 25.83 6.58
N VAL A 227 -7.24 27.11 6.36
CA VAL A 227 -6.42 27.91 7.26
C VAL A 227 -7.38 28.73 8.12
N GLU A 228 -7.51 28.38 9.40
CA GLU A 228 -8.37 29.12 10.33
C GLU A 228 -7.88 30.57 10.48
N GLY A 229 -8.83 31.51 10.55
CA GLY A 229 -8.54 32.94 10.52
C GLY A 229 -8.25 33.52 9.14
N SER A 230 -8.32 32.72 8.06
CA SER A 230 -8.02 33.16 6.69
C SER A 230 -9.19 33.58 5.79
N ASN A 231 -10.30 34.02 6.39
CA ASN A 231 -11.51 34.41 5.66
C ASN A 231 -12.01 33.32 4.69
N GLY A 232 -11.87 32.04 5.08
CA GLY A 232 -12.29 30.89 4.27
C GLY A 232 -11.30 30.43 3.20
N ASN A 233 -10.08 31.01 3.14
CA ASN A 233 -9.05 30.55 2.21
C ASN A 233 -8.51 29.15 2.59
N SER A 234 -8.06 28.43 1.56
CA SER A 234 -7.57 27.06 1.72
C SER A 234 -6.42 26.74 0.79
N ILE A 235 -5.59 25.78 1.19
CA ILE A 235 -4.41 25.34 0.43
C ILE A 235 -4.66 23.93 -0.10
N LYS A 236 -4.51 23.76 -1.41
CA LYS A 236 -4.70 22.46 -2.09
C LYS A 236 -3.37 21.73 -2.19
N HIS A 237 -3.29 20.56 -1.57
CA HIS A 237 -2.11 19.70 -1.58
C HIS A 237 -2.33 18.45 -2.43
N LYS A 238 -1.38 18.19 -3.33
CA LYS A 238 -1.22 16.89 -3.99
C LYS A 238 -0.29 16.03 -3.15
N MET A 239 -0.68 14.77 -2.89
CA MET A 239 0.04 13.82 -2.04
C MET A 239 0.08 12.44 -2.71
N ASN A 240 0.65 12.40 -3.92
CA ASN A 240 0.77 11.15 -4.68
C ASN A 240 1.91 10.30 -4.10
N ALA A 241 1.86 8.98 -4.26
CA ALA A 241 2.91 8.13 -3.71
C ALA A 241 3.15 6.87 -4.55
N GLY A 242 4.42 6.54 -4.81
CA GLY A 242 4.80 5.27 -5.41
C GLY A 242 5.10 4.25 -4.33
N TYR A 243 4.73 2.98 -4.54
CA TYR A 243 4.97 1.90 -3.59
C TYR A 243 5.56 0.67 -4.28
N LEU A 244 6.39 -0.05 -3.53
CA LEU A 244 6.80 -1.42 -3.81
C LEU A 244 6.44 -2.27 -2.59
N GLN A 245 5.47 -3.17 -2.77
CA GLN A 245 4.96 -4.04 -1.71
C GLN A 245 5.41 -5.48 -1.96
N VAL A 246 5.72 -6.20 -0.88
CA VAL A 246 5.97 -7.64 -0.87
C VAL A 246 5.04 -8.27 0.16
N GLY A 247 4.39 -9.37 -0.22
CA GLY A 247 3.41 -9.99 0.65
C GLY A 247 3.17 -11.46 0.39
N LEU A 248 2.37 -12.05 1.28
CA LEU A 248 1.89 -13.41 1.19
C LEU A 248 0.38 -13.39 0.99
N SER A 249 -0.12 -14.28 0.15
CA SER A 249 -1.54 -14.51 -0.04
C SER A 249 -1.88 -15.96 0.30
N TYR A 250 -2.89 -16.15 1.12
CA TYR A 250 -3.39 -17.42 1.60
C TYR A 250 -4.82 -17.67 1.12
N SER A 251 -5.12 -18.86 0.61
CA SER A 251 -6.49 -19.33 0.39
C SER A 251 -6.85 -20.49 1.29
N ILE A 252 -8.15 -20.63 1.55
CA ILE A 252 -8.68 -21.76 2.27
C ILE A 252 -8.64 -23.01 1.36
N PRO A 253 -8.06 -24.14 1.82
CA PRO A 253 -8.02 -25.39 1.05
C PRO A 253 -9.39 -26.00 0.74
N GLU A 254 -9.55 -26.51 -0.47
CA GLU A 254 -10.77 -27.20 -0.90
C GLU A 254 -11.03 -28.47 -0.09
N LEU A 255 -9.98 -29.24 0.20
CA LEU A 255 -10.11 -30.48 0.97
C LEU A 255 -9.76 -30.29 2.46
N PRO A 256 -10.52 -30.89 3.38
CA PRO A 256 -10.16 -30.95 4.79
C PRO A 256 -8.85 -31.70 4.97
N ARG A 257 -8.08 -31.32 5.98
CA ARG A 257 -6.91 -32.10 6.40
C ARG A 257 -7.38 -33.49 6.84
N CYS A 258 -6.70 -34.55 6.39
CA CYS A 258 -7.01 -35.92 6.79
C CYS A 258 -7.12 -36.03 8.31
N TYR A 259 -8.13 -36.73 8.82
CA TYR A 259 -8.39 -36.82 10.26
C TYR A 259 -7.47 -37.82 10.98
N LEU A 260 -7.06 -38.90 10.28
CA LEU A 260 -6.15 -39.90 10.80
C LEU A 260 -4.75 -39.30 11.01
N LYS A 261 -4.27 -39.30 12.25
CA LYS A 261 -2.97 -38.71 12.61
C LYS A 261 -1.79 -39.49 12.03
N ASP A 262 -1.94 -40.81 11.91
CA ASP A 262 -0.90 -41.72 11.43
C ASP A 262 -0.91 -41.94 9.91
N CYS A 263 -1.80 -41.25 9.17
CA CYS A 263 -1.83 -41.35 7.72
C CYS A 263 -0.54 -40.75 7.12
N LYS A 264 0.27 -41.62 6.48
CA LYS A 264 1.54 -41.26 5.84
C LYS A 264 1.42 -40.85 4.37
N ILE A 265 0.20 -40.90 3.81
CA ILE A 265 -0.05 -40.59 2.39
C ILE A 265 0.29 -39.11 2.12
N GLN A 266 1.10 -38.89 1.09
CA GLN A 266 1.65 -37.57 0.73
C GLN A 266 0.77 -36.78 -0.24
N ILE A 267 -0.14 -37.46 -0.93
CA ILE A 267 -1.10 -36.88 -1.86
C ILE A 267 -2.50 -36.78 -1.24
N ASN A 268 -3.40 -36.07 -1.91
CA ASN A 268 -4.82 -36.11 -1.61
C ASN A 268 -5.32 -37.56 -1.72
N HIS A 269 -6.08 -38.02 -0.73
CA HIS A 269 -6.51 -39.41 -0.60
C HIS A 269 -7.88 -39.50 0.08
N ALA A 270 -8.55 -40.62 -0.10
CA ALA A 270 -9.83 -40.90 0.53
C ALA A 270 -9.66 -41.72 1.81
N HIS A 271 -10.51 -41.45 2.80
CA HIS A 271 -10.79 -42.37 3.90
C HIS A 271 -12.31 -42.52 4.02
N GLY A 272 -12.81 -43.72 3.71
CA GLY A 272 -14.23 -43.97 3.52
C GLY A 272 -14.81 -43.08 2.43
N ASN A 273 -15.94 -42.42 2.70
CA ASN A 273 -16.69 -41.63 1.72
C ASN A 273 -16.27 -40.15 1.63
N LYS A 274 -15.07 -39.80 2.11
CA LYS A 274 -14.57 -38.41 2.09
C LYS A 274 -13.13 -38.35 1.61
N GLU A 275 -12.86 -37.40 0.71
CA GLU A 275 -11.51 -37.01 0.32
C GLU A 275 -10.90 -36.04 1.32
N TYR A 276 -9.61 -36.23 1.56
CA TYR A 276 -8.81 -35.42 2.46
C TYR A 276 -7.50 -35.02 1.80
N ARG A 277 -7.01 -33.83 2.15
CA ARG A 277 -5.64 -33.44 1.82
C ARG A 277 -4.65 -34.11 2.75
N SER A 278 -3.44 -34.35 2.23
CA SER A 278 -2.34 -34.87 3.02
C SER A 278 -2.07 -34.03 4.28
N ARG A 279 -1.71 -34.71 5.37
CA ARG A 279 -1.22 -34.07 6.59
C ARG A 279 0.29 -33.83 6.56
N ARG A 280 1.01 -34.45 5.62
CA ARG A 280 2.48 -34.57 5.63
C ARG A 280 3.18 -33.31 5.17
N HIS A 281 2.53 -32.50 4.32
CA HIS A 281 3.16 -31.32 3.75
C HIS A 281 2.80 -30.04 4.52
N PRO A 282 3.78 -29.19 4.87
CA PRO A 282 3.52 -27.87 5.41
C PRO A 282 2.89 -26.97 4.35
N ILE A 283 2.27 -25.87 4.80
CA ILE A 283 1.46 -24.98 3.94
C ILE A 283 2.23 -24.33 2.79
N TYR A 284 3.55 -24.24 2.87
CA TYR A 284 4.41 -23.63 1.85
C TYR A 284 4.94 -24.62 0.80
N LYS A 285 4.66 -25.93 0.95
CA LYS A 285 5.03 -26.95 -0.04
C LYS A 285 3.83 -27.34 -0.90
N LYS A 286 4.09 -27.81 -2.12
CA LYS A 286 3.08 -28.43 -2.98
C LYS A 286 2.39 -29.58 -2.23
N GLN A 287 1.07 -29.65 -2.31
CA GLN A 287 0.28 -30.65 -1.57
C GLN A 287 0.09 -31.96 -2.34
N ASN A 288 0.09 -31.89 -3.67
CA ASN A 288 0.15 -33.04 -4.55
C ASN A 288 1.45 -32.96 -5.37
N PRO A 289 2.61 -33.26 -4.75
CA PRO A 289 3.86 -33.27 -5.48
C PRO A 289 3.88 -34.39 -6.52
N GLY A 290 4.43 -34.10 -7.69
CA GLY A 290 4.90 -35.15 -8.60
C GLY A 290 6.11 -35.89 -8.01
N TYR A 291 6.60 -36.90 -8.73
CA TYR A 291 7.76 -37.67 -8.30
C TYR A 291 8.96 -36.76 -8.03
N GLY A 292 9.56 -36.88 -6.83
CA GLY A 292 10.72 -36.10 -6.41
C GLY A 292 10.47 -34.63 -6.01
N GLU A 293 9.31 -34.03 -6.29
CA GLU A 293 9.09 -32.59 -6.08
C GLU A 293 9.18 -32.14 -4.61
N ASN A 294 8.82 -33.02 -3.68
CA ASN A 294 8.90 -32.77 -2.24
C ASN A 294 10.03 -33.57 -1.54
N HIS A 295 10.93 -34.20 -2.29
CA HIS A 295 11.96 -35.07 -1.72
C HIS A 295 12.98 -34.26 -0.90
N PRO A 296 13.23 -34.60 0.39
CA PRO A 296 14.07 -33.78 1.28
C PRO A 296 15.48 -33.57 0.75
N THR A 297 16.13 -34.61 0.22
CA THR A 297 17.51 -34.52 -0.29
C THR A 297 17.58 -33.73 -1.61
N LEU A 298 16.62 -33.92 -2.52
CA LEU A 298 16.58 -33.19 -3.79
C LEU A 298 16.35 -31.69 -3.55
N ILE A 299 15.53 -31.33 -2.57
CA ILE A 299 15.33 -29.93 -2.18
C ILE A 299 16.60 -29.35 -1.53
N LYS A 300 17.19 -30.06 -0.55
CA LYS A 300 18.41 -29.61 0.15
C LYS A 300 19.56 -29.36 -0.82
N TYR A 301 19.73 -30.25 -1.80
CA TYR A 301 20.82 -30.17 -2.78
C TYR A 301 20.40 -29.55 -4.11
N LYS A 302 19.19 -28.98 -4.24
CA LYS A 302 18.68 -28.41 -5.50
C LYS A 302 19.63 -27.38 -6.10
N GLY A 303 20.22 -26.53 -5.25
CA GLY A 303 21.21 -25.54 -5.67
C GLY A 303 22.53 -26.14 -6.16
N ARG A 304 22.93 -27.31 -5.67
CA ARG A 304 24.18 -28.02 -6.03
C ARG A 304 23.96 -28.95 -7.24
N ASN A 305 22.76 -29.50 -7.38
CA ASN A 305 22.37 -30.44 -8.44
C ASN A 305 21.78 -29.76 -9.68
N LYS A 306 21.56 -28.43 -9.66
CA LYS A 306 20.97 -27.66 -10.79
C LYS A 306 21.72 -27.75 -12.12
N ARG A 307 22.98 -28.22 -12.12
CA ARG A 307 23.82 -28.42 -13.32
C ARG A 307 24.10 -29.89 -13.63
N LYS A 308 23.62 -30.82 -12.81
CA LYS A 308 23.84 -32.26 -13.03
C LYS A 308 22.78 -32.77 -14.00
N LEU A 309 23.22 -33.53 -15.01
CA LEU A 309 22.31 -34.20 -15.95
C LEU A 309 21.37 -35.17 -15.23
N ASN A 310 21.85 -35.77 -14.12
CA ASN A 310 21.04 -36.58 -13.22
C ASN A 310 21.12 -36.00 -11.79
N PRO A 311 20.06 -35.38 -11.27
CA PRO A 311 20.05 -34.74 -9.95
C PRO A 311 19.81 -35.70 -8.79
N TYR A 312 19.71 -37.01 -9.08
CA TYR A 312 19.56 -38.11 -8.13
C TYR A 312 20.91 -38.59 -7.60
#